data_AF-A0A3E2X137-F1
#
_entry.id   AF-A0A3E2X137-F1
#
_cell.length_a   1.000
_cell.length_b   1.000
_cell.length_c   1.000
_cell.angle_alpha   90.00
_cell.angle_beta   90.00
_cell.angle_gamma   90.00
#
_symmetry.space_group_name_H-M   'P 1'
#
loop_
_entity.id
_entity.type
_entity.pdbx_description
1 polymer ?
#
loop_
_entity_poly.entity_id
_entity_poly.type
_entity_poly.pdbx_seq_one_letter_code
_entity_poly.pdbx_strand_id
1 'polypeptide(L)'
;MDEKFEEFLASVDSKNQGFVKELNDYLTQNNCKCDIKSAKSGFVVSYVFCDTKKTLATFVFRKTGVKLRIYPENLGKYADFLNILPEKMKKDIRKSSVCKRLLNPDDCNPKCVTGYSFSLDGESFQKCRYMAFMPTLNEENNAYIRQFLEKELEARALA
;
A
#
# COMPACT_ATOMS: atom_id res chain seq x y z
N MET A 1 -8.38 7.98 21.09
CA MET A 1 -7.81 8.03 19.73
C MET A 1 -6.85 9.20 19.70
N ASP A 2 -5.70 9.08 19.03
CA ASP A 2 -4.67 10.13 18.95
C ASP A 2 -5.22 11.38 18.24
N GLU A 3 -4.99 12.58 18.79
CA GLU A 3 -5.46 13.86 18.23
C GLU A 3 -5.03 14.04 16.77
N LYS A 4 -3.80 13.64 16.42
CA LYS A 4 -3.31 13.71 15.03
C LYS A 4 -4.02 12.75 14.09
N PHE A 5 -4.52 11.64 14.62
CA PHE A 5 -5.29 10.69 13.81
C PHE A 5 -6.68 11.23 13.51
N GLU A 6 -7.33 11.90 14.46
CA GLU A 6 -8.63 12.56 14.21
C GLU A 6 -8.50 13.68 13.18
N GLU A 7 -7.45 14.50 13.24
CA GLU A 7 -7.18 15.52 12.21
C GLU A 7 -6.93 14.91 10.82
N PHE A 8 -6.13 13.84 10.77
CA PHE A 8 -5.93 13.08 9.54
C PHE A 8 -7.26 12.57 9.00
N LEU A 9 -8.07 11.95 9.85
CA LEU A 9 -9.32 11.35 9.44
C LEU A 9 -10.32 12.39 8.94
N ALA A 10 -10.39 13.56 9.58
CA ALA A 10 -11.23 14.68 9.16
C ALA A 10 -10.86 15.18 7.75
N SER A 11 -9.62 14.98 7.30
CA SER A 11 -9.18 15.31 5.95
C SER A 11 -9.50 14.24 4.90
N VAL A 12 -9.94 13.05 5.31
CA VAL A 12 -10.40 11.97 4.43
C VAL A 12 -11.88 12.19 4.09
N ASP A 13 -12.25 11.94 2.83
CA ASP A 13 -13.65 11.94 2.37
C ASP A 13 -14.52 11.06 3.30
N SER A 14 -15.66 11.59 3.74
CA SER A 14 -16.53 10.98 4.75
C SER A 14 -16.90 9.54 4.42
N LYS A 15 -17.10 9.21 3.14
CA LYS A 15 -17.43 7.85 2.70
C LYS A 15 -16.33 6.83 2.97
N ASN A 16 -15.08 7.28 3.13
CA ASN A 16 -13.93 6.43 3.39
C ASN A 16 -13.48 6.47 4.86
N GLN A 17 -14.03 7.36 5.70
CA GLN A 17 -13.59 7.51 7.08
C GLN A 17 -13.81 6.23 7.91
N GLY A 18 -14.95 5.56 7.74
CA GLY A 18 -15.22 4.28 8.41
C GLY A 18 -14.15 3.23 8.09
N PHE A 19 -13.84 3.07 6.80
CA PHE A 19 -12.78 2.18 6.34
C PHE A 19 -11.40 2.53 6.93
N VAL A 20 -11.04 3.82 6.98
CA VAL A 20 -9.76 4.26 7.54
C VAL A 20 -9.64 3.96 9.04
N LYS A 21 -10.73 4.15 9.81
CA LYS A 21 -10.77 3.76 11.24
C LYS A 21 -10.58 2.26 11.41
N GLU A 22 -11.38 1.45 10.71
CA GLU A 22 -11.29 0.00 10.78
C GLU A 22 -9.90 -0.51 10.39
N LEU A 23 -9.31 0.06 9.33
CA LEU A 23 -7.99 -0.35 8.89
C LEU A 23 -6.91 0.05 9.90
N ASN A 24 -7.01 1.23 10.52
CA ASN A 24 -6.10 1.64 11.59
C ASN A 24 -6.15 0.67 12.77
N ASP A 25 -7.35 0.35 13.23
CA ASP A 25 -7.54 -0.55 14.38
C ASP A 25 -6.99 -1.94 14.06
N TYR A 26 -7.30 -2.47 12.88
CA TYR A 26 -6.77 -3.76 12.43
C TYR A 26 -5.24 -3.77 12.37
N LEU A 27 -4.61 -2.78 11.71
CA LEU A 27 -3.15 -2.76 11.56
C LEU A 27 -2.44 -2.57 12.90
N THR A 28 -2.97 -1.72 13.79
CA THR A 28 -2.36 -1.47 15.10
C THR A 28 -2.50 -2.67 16.05
N GLN A 29 -3.58 -3.44 15.93
CA GLN A 29 -3.72 -4.73 16.62
C GLN A 29 -2.81 -5.82 16.04
N ASN A 30 -2.41 -5.72 14.77
CA ASN A 30 -1.53 -6.68 14.08
C ASN A 30 -0.08 -6.19 13.98
N ASN A 31 0.47 -5.74 15.11
CA ASN A 31 1.88 -5.40 15.29
C ASN A 31 2.43 -4.30 14.34
N CYS A 32 1.57 -3.38 13.90
CA CYS A 32 2.01 -2.18 13.20
C CYS A 32 1.90 -0.95 14.09
N LYS A 33 2.92 -0.09 14.04
CA LYS A 33 2.86 1.26 14.58
C LYS A 33 2.32 2.23 13.53
N CYS A 34 1.31 3.02 13.88
CA CYS A 34 0.85 4.16 13.09
C CYS A 34 1.79 5.36 13.35
N ASP A 35 2.43 5.87 12.29
CA ASP A 35 3.29 7.07 12.30
C ASP A 35 2.64 8.16 11.45
N ILE A 36 2.26 9.27 12.08
CA ILE A 36 1.55 10.39 11.45
C ILE A 36 2.45 11.61 11.43
N LYS A 37 2.67 12.14 10.23
CA LYS A 37 3.45 13.36 9.99
C LYS A 37 2.63 14.33 9.15
N SER A 38 2.60 15.60 9.56
CA SER A 38 2.08 16.68 8.74
C SER A 38 2.98 16.87 7.51
N ALA A 39 2.37 17.17 6.37
CA ALA A 39 3.06 17.43 5.11
C ALA A 39 2.43 18.62 4.38
N LYS A 40 3.12 19.15 3.37
CA LYS A 40 2.64 20.29 2.57
C LYS A 40 1.24 20.08 1.97
N SER A 41 0.79 18.84 1.78
CA SER A 41 -0.49 18.50 1.17
C SER A 41 -1.37 17.62 2.06
N GLY A 42 -1.38 17.88 3.37
CA GLY A 42 -2.18 17.15 4.35
C GLY A 42 -1.28 16.31 5.26
N PHE A 43 -1.48 14.99 5.27
CA PHE A 43 -0.76 14.08 6.14
C PHE A 43 -0.01 13.00 5.36
N VAL A 44 1.09 12.53 5.93
CA VAL A 44 1.70 11.25 5.60
C VAL A 44 1.47 10.34 6.79
N VAL A 45 0.60 9.35 6.60
CA VAL A 45 0.26 8.36 7.64
C VAL A 45 0.81 7.02 7.20
N SER A 46 1.77 6.49 7.95
CA SER A 46 2.45 5.24 7.61
C SER A 46 2.22 4.20 8.69
N TYR A 47 1.98 2.96 8.28
CA TYR A 47 1.95 1.81 9.15
C TYR A 47 3.28 1.08 9.01
N VAL A 48 4.02 1.01 10.12
CA VAL A 48 5.36 0.44 10.18
C VAL A 48 5.30 -0.80 11.04
N PHE A 49 5.75 -1.94 10.49
CA PHE A 49 5.78 -3.19 11.24
C PHE A 49 6.79 -3.07 12.39
N CYS A 50 6.37 -3.38 13.61
CA CYS A 50 7.16 -3.09 14.81
C CYS A 50 8.48 -3.86 14.85
N ASP A 51 8.51 -5.11 14.38
CA ASP A 51 9.69 -5.97 14.53
C ASP A 51 10.79 -5.60 13.53
N THR A 52 10.40 -5.40 12.25
CA THR A 52 11.36 -5.15 11.16
C THR A 52 11.61 -3.66 10.91
N LYS A 53 10.80 -2.78 11.50
CA LYS A 53 10.76 -1.33 11.21
C LYS A 53 10.50 -1.00 9.74
N LYS A 54 10.02 -1.96 8.94
CA LYS A 54 9.67 -1.75 7.54
C LYS A 54 8.25 -1.20 7.42
N THR A 55 8.08 -0.21 6.55
CA THR A 55 6.75 0.34 6.23
C THR A 55 5.95 -0.70 5.44
N LEU A 56 4.75 -1.02 5.93
CA LEU A 56 3.78 -1.88 5.27
C LEU A 56 2.91 -1.08 4.29
N ALA A 57 2.40 0.06 4.74
CA ALA A 57 1.54 0.91 3.92
C ALA A 57 1.63 2.38 4.33
N THR A 58 1.34 3.27 3.39
CA THR A 58 1.30 4.73 3.63
C THR A 58 0.10 5.36 2.92
N PHE A 59 -0.72 6.11 3.64
CA PHE A 59 -1.71 6.99 3.03
C PHE A 59 -1.01 8.17 2.35
N VAL A 60 -1.41 8.45 1.12
CA VAL A 60 -0.87 9.51 0.28
C VAL A 60 -2.01 10.38 -0.24
N PHE A 61 -2.00 11.65 0.15
CA PHE A 61 -2.94 12.65 -0.34
C PHE A 61 -2.54 13.10 -1.75
N ARG A 62 -3.51 13.10 -2.66
CA ARG A 62 -3.39 13.68 -4.00
C ARG A 62 -4.63 14.50 -4.33
N LYS A 63 -4.50 15.36 -5.36
CA LYS A 63 -5.62 16.15 -5.89
C LYS A 63 -6.85 15.32 -6.23
N THR A 64 -6.65 14.06 -6.65
CA THR A 64 -7.70 13.13 -7.07
C THR A 64 -8.28 12.29 -5.92
N GLY A 65 -7.95 12.61 -4.66
CA GLY A 65 -8.33 11.84 -3.48
C GLY A 65 -7.16 11.12 -2.81
N VAL A 66 -7.49 10.44 -1.71
CA VAL A 66 -6.54 9.69 -0.89
C VAL A 66 -6.25 8.34 -1.53
N LYS A 67 -4.97 7.99 -1.60
CA LYS A 67 -4.50 6.68 -2.03
C LYS A 67 -3.82 5.96 -0.88
N LEU A 68 -3.82 4.64 -0.88
CA LEU A 68 -2.95 3.86 0.00
C LEU A 68 -1.83 3.24 -0.84
N ARG A 69 -0.59 3.61 -0.56
CA ARG A 69 0.56 2.91 -1.12
C ARG A 69 0.86 1.69 -0.25
N ILE A 70 0.92 0.52 -0.86
CA ILE A 70 1.22 -0.75 -0.18
C ILE A 70 2.64 -1.18 -0.57
N TYR A 71 3.40 -1.67 0.39
CA TYR A 71 4.78 -2.12 0.22
C TYR A 71 4.91 -3.63 0.45
N PRO A 72 4.28 -4.46 -0.40
CA PRO A 72 4.27 -5.91 -0.19
C PRO A 72 5.69 -6.48 -0.37
N GLU A 73 6.03 -7.48 0.45
CA GLU A 73 7.29 -8.21 0.33
C GLU A 73 7.06 -9.70 0.00
N ASN A 74 5.81 -10.18 0.09
CA ASN A 74 5.47 -11.59 -0.03
C ASN A 74 4.50 -11.89 -1.18
N LEU A 75 4.52 -11.10 -2.26
CA LEU A 75 3.59 -11.22 -3.40
C LEU A 75 3.45 -12.66 -3.94
N GLY A 76 4.53 -13.45 -3.93
CA GLY A 76 4.50 -14.84 -4.38
C GLY A 76 3.67 -15.78 -3.51
N LYS A 77 3.46 -15.47 -2.23
CA LYS A 77 2.68 -16.30 -1.29
C LYS A 77 1.17 -16.15 -1.47
N TYR A 78 0.71 -15.13 -2.19
CA TYR A 78 -0.70 -14.85 -2.43
C TYR A 78 -0.95 -14.36 -3.87
N ALA A 79 -0.22 -14.92 -4.84
CA ALA A 79 -0.36 -14.52 -6.25
C ALA A 79 -1.80 -14.68 -6.77
N ASP A 80 -2.53 -15.70 -6.33
CA ASP A 80 -3.93 -15.92 -6.71
C ASP A 80 -4.84 -14.76 -6.28
N PHE A 81 -4.56 -14.12 -5.15
CA PHE A 81 -5.28 -12.93 -4.72
C PHE A 81 -5.11 -11.75 -5.70
N LEU A 82 -3.92 -11.62 -6.31
CA LEU A 82 -3.69 -10.55 -7.28
C LEU A 82 -4.58 -10.70 -8.52
N ASN A 83 -4.85 -11.95 -8.92
CA ASN A 83 -5.66 -12.26 -10.11
C ASN A 83 -7.15 -11.89 -9.92
N ILE A 84 -7.65 -11.92 -8.68
CA ILE A 84 -9.03 -11.56 -8.34
C ILE A 84 -9.24 -10.07 -8.06
N LEU A 85 -8.20 -9.25 -8.12
CA LEU A 85 -8.34 -7.81 -7.95
C LEU A 85 -9.30 -7.23 -9.00
N PRO A 86 -10.03 -6.14 -8.69
CA PRO A 86 -10.87 -5.44 -9.66
C PRO A 86 -10.08 -5.07 -10.92
N GLU A 87 -10.71 -5.18 -12.09
CA GLU A 87 -10.06 -4.91 -13.38
C GLU A 87 -9.43 -3.52 -13.45
N LYS A 88 -10.05 -2.54 -12.79
CA LYS A 88 -9.50 -1.18 -12.68
C LYS A 88 -8.19 -1.15 -11.90
N MET A 89 -8.10 -1.86 -10.77
CA MET A 89 -6.86 -1.99 -10.00
C MET A 89 -5.79 -2.72 -10.80
N LYS A 90 -6.14 -3.82 -11.46
CA LYS A 90 -5.21 -4.57 -12.32
C LYS A 90 -4.69 -3.71 -13.47
N LYS A 91 -5.56 -2.92 -14.12
CA LYS A 91 -5.18 -1.97 -15.17
C LYS A 91 -4.24 -0.89 -14.65
N ASP A 92 -4.46 -0.36 -13.46
CA ASP A 92 -3.56 0.62 -12.84
C ASP A 92 -2.18 0.01 -12.51
N ILE A 93 -2.14 -1.24 -12.00
CA ILE A 93 -0.91 -1.98 -11.76
C ILE A 93 -0.15 -2.20 -13.08
N ARG A 94 -0.83 -2.66 -14.13
CA ARG A 94 -0.25 -2.88 -15.47
C ARG A 94 0.32 -1.59 -16.07
N LYS A 95 -0.38 -0.46 -15.89
CA LYS A 95 0.07 0.86 -16.36
C LYS A 95 1.18 1.49 -15.52
N SER A 96 1.41 0.99 -14.29
CA SER A 96 2.44 1.54 -13.42
C SER A 96 3.84 1.40 -14.05
N SER A 97 4.74 2.31 -13.67
CA SER A 97 6.09 2.36 -14.23
C SER A 97 6.86 1.07 -13.98
N VAL A 98 7.60 0.62 -15.00
CA VAL A 98 8.55 -0.48 -14.86
C VAL A 98 9.62 -0.11 -13.84
N CYS A 99 10.12 -1.09 -13.10
CA CYS A 99 11.27 -0.86 -12.23
C CYS A 99 12.54 -0.75 -13.08
N LYS A 100 13.05 0.47 -13.27
CA LYS A 100 14.29 0.71 -14.01
C LYS A 100 15.48 -0.03 -13.40
N ARG A 101 15.56 -0.11 -12.07
CA ARG A 101 16.62 -0.83 -11.35
C ARG A 101 16.65 -2.34 -11.62
N LEU A 102 15.49 -2.96 -11.88
CA LEU A 102 15.43 -4.37 -12.27
C LEU A 102 15.92 -4.60 -13.71
N LEU A 103 15.88 -3.56 -14.56
CA LEU A 103 16.39 -3.61 -15.93
C LEU A 103 17.89 -3.24 -15.98
N ASN A 104 18.28 -2.21 -15.23
CA ASN A 104 19.65 -1.74 -15.12
C ASN A 104 19.96 -1.39 -13.65
N PRO A 105 20.87 -2.11 -12.96
CA PRO A 105 21.20 -1.87 -11.56
C PRO A 105 21.62 -0.43 -11.22
N ASP A 106 22.23 0.27 -12.17
CA ASP A 106 22.73 1.65 -12.00
C ASP A 106 21.64 2.72 -12.16
N ASP A 107 20.44 2.33 -12.63
CA ASP A 107 19.30 3.24 -12.72
C ASP A 107 18.66 3.51 -11.34
N CYS A 108 17.98 4.66 -11.26
CA CYS A 108 17.35 5.22 -10.06
C CYS A 108 18.34 5.77 -9.01
N ASN A 109 17.83 6.53 -8.05
CA ASN A 109 18.65 7.08 -6.97
C ASN A 109 19.33 5.97 -6.13
N PRO A 110 20.54 6.18 -5.57
CA PRO A 110 21.28 5.16 -4.82
C PRO A 110 20.48 4.52 -3.68
N LYS A 111 19.56 5.26 -3.05
CA LYS A 111 18.72 4.80 -1.93
C LYS A 111 17.47 4.00 -2.36
N CYS A 112 17.30 3.70 -3.65
CA CYS A 112 16.13 2.96 -4.14
C CYS A 112 16.17 1.48 -3.69
N VAL A 113 15.08 0.99 -3.11
CA VAL A 113 14.98 -0.36 -2.51
C VAL A 113 14.65 -1.46 -3.55
N THR A 114 14.80 -1.16 -4.84
CA THR A 114 14.37 -2.03 -5.96
C THR A 114 12.86 -2.28 -5.98
N GLY A 115 12.32 -2.60 -7.16
CA GLY A 115 10.91 -2.83 -7.40
C GLY A 115 10.48 -4.26 -7.09
N TYR A 116 9.36 -4.66 -7.68
CA TYR A 116 8.76 -5.97 -7.52
C TYR A 116 8.83 -6.76 -8.80
N SER A 117 9.05 -8.08 -8.68
CA SER A 117 8.80 -9.07 -9.72
C SER A 117 7.64 -9.96 -9.25
N PHE A 118 6.57 -10.07 -10.03
CA PHE A 118 5.38 -10.85 -9.66
C PHE A 118 4.58 -11.28 -10.90
N SER A 119 3.66 -12.23 -10.74
CA SER A 119 2.70 -12.61 -11.78
C SER A 119 1.32 -12.00 -11.51
N LEU A 120 0.62 -11.60 -12.58
CA LEU A 120 -0.76 -11.12 -12.56
C LEU A 120 -1.48 -11.62 -13.81
N ASP A 121 -2.56 -12.37 -13.63
CA ASP A 121 -3.33 -13.04 -14.68
C ASP A 121 -2.45 -13.87 -15.63
N GLY A 122 -1.45 -14.57 -15.08
CA GLY A 122 -0.51 -15.41 -15.84
C GLY A 122 0.63 -14.66 -16.53
N GLU A 123 0.63 -13.32 -16.50
CA GLU A 123 1.70 -12.49 -17.07
C GLU A 123 2.73 -12.11 -16.00
N SER A 124 4.02 -12.07 -16.36
CA SER A 124 5.09 -11.61 -15.46
C SER A 124 5.32 -10.11 -15.56
N PHE A 125 5.42 -9.43 -14.41
CA PHE A 125 5.64 -7.99 -14.34
C PHE A 125 6.82 -7.62 -13.44
N GLN A 126 7.55 -6.58 -13.85
CA GLN A 126 8.58 -5.91 -13.07
C GLN A 126 8.21 -4.45 -12.81
N LYS A 127 7.65 -4.11 -11.65
CA LYS A 127 7.07 -2.77 -11.40
C LYS A 127 7.78 -1.99 -10.29
N CYS A 128 7.80 -0.67 -10.43
CA CYS A 128 8.43 0.23 -9.46
C CYS A 128 7.74 0.16 -8.09
N ARG A 129 8.52 0.00 -7.02
CA ARG A 129 8.06 -0.15 -5.63
C ARG A 129 7.02 0.90 -5.21
N TYR A 130 7.26 2.16 -5.62
CA TYR A 130 6.46 3.31 -5.20
C TYR A 130 5.22 3.58 -6.05
N MET A 131 5.10 2.90 -7.20
CA MET A 131 4.05 3.15 -8.19
C MET A 131 3.14 1.95 -8.44
N ALA A 132 3.63 0.73 -8.19
CA ALA A 132 2.91 -0.51 -8.51
C ALA A 132 1.58 -0.65 -7.77
N PHE A 133 1.62 -0.56 -6.45
CA PHE A 133 0.46 -0.80 -5.58
C PHE A 133 0.09 0.49 -4.86
N MET A 134 -0.69 1.33 -5.53
CA MET A 134 -1.17 2.61 -4.98
C MET A 134 -2.65 2.83 -5.32
N PRO A 135 -3.55 1.91 -4.90
CA PRO A 135 -4.99 2.06 -5.13
C PRO A 135 -5.55 3.32 -4.47
N THR A 136 -6.53 3.92 -5.14
CA THR A 136 -7.33 5.02 -4.59
C THR A 136 -8.39 4.46 -3.65
N LEU A 137 -8.64 5.13 -2.52
CA LEU A 137 -9.73 4.75 -1.62
C LEU A 137 -11.09 5.04 -2.26
N ASN A 138 -11.97 4.03 -2.23
CA ASN A 138 -13.37 4.09 -2.64
C ASN A 138 -14.05 2.77 -2.25
N GLU A 139 -15.38 2.73 -2.33
CA GLU A 139 -16.20 1.57 -1.97
C GLU A 139 -15.75 0.27 -2.63
N GLU A 140 -15.40 0.29 -3.92
CA GLU A 140 -14.93 -0.89 -4.66
C GLU A 140 -13.56 -1.37 -4.16
N ASN A 141 -12.59 -0.46 -4.04
CA ASN A 141 -11.20 -0.81 -3.74
C ASN A 141 -10.97 -1.13 -2.26
N ASN A 142 -11.73 -0.54 -1.35
CA ASN A 142 -11.46 -0.59 0.09
C ASN A 142 -11.39 -2.04 0.62
N ALA A 143 -12.31 -2.91 0.20
CA ALA A 143 -12.31 -4.31 0.59
C ALA A 143 -11.03 -5.04 0.14
N TYR A 144 -10.59 -4.81 -1.10
CA TYR A 144 -9.37 -5.42 -1.64
C TYR A 144 -8.11 -4.84 -1.03
N ILE A 145 -8.09 -3.55 -0.69
CA ILE A 145 -6.98 -2.92 0.05
C ILE A 145 -6.79 -3.62 1.39
N ARG A 146 -7.88 -3.83 2.14
CA ARG A 146 -7.84 -4.55 3.43
C ARG A 146 -7.33 -5.97 3.25
N GLN A 147 -7.92 -6.75 2.33
CA GLN A 147 -7.49 -8.12 2.09
C GLN A 147 -6.02 -8.22 1.66
N PHE A 148 -5.51 -7.26 0.88
CA PHE A 148 -4.10 -7.23 0.51
C PHE A 148 -3.20 -7.12 1.75
N LEU A 149 -3.55 -6.23 2.67
CA LEU A 149 -2.78 -6.02 3.91
C LEU A 149 -2.89 -7.22 4.85
N GLU A 150 -4.07 -7.82 4.96
CA GLU A 150 -4.31 -9.06 5.71
C GLU A 150 -3.40 -10.19 5.18
N LYS A 151 -3.41 -10.42 3.87
CA LYS A 151 -2.58 -11.45 3.22
C LYS A 151 -1.08 -11.19 3.40
N GLU A 152 -0.64 -9.93 3.30
CA GLU A 152 0.76 -9.58 3.53
C GLU A 152 1.18 -9.78 5.00
N LEU A 153 0.30 -9.52 5.96
CA LEU A 153 0.56 -9.76 7.38
C LEU A 153 0.57 -11.27 7.72
N GLU A 154 -0.40 -12.04 7.21
CA GLU A 154 -0.43 -13.50 7.31
C GLU A 154 0.86 -14.11 6.74
N ALA A 155 1.27 -13.66 5.55
CA ALA A 155 2.47 -14.11 4.87
C ALA A 155 3.76 -13.83 5.65
N ARG A 156 3.78 -12.77 6.48
CA ARG A 156 4.90 -12.41 7.38
C ARG A 156 4.91 -13.25 8.65
N ALA A 157 3.75 -13.62 9.19
CA ALA A 157 3.66 -14.47 10.37
C ALA A 157 4.11 -15.92 10.09
N LEU A 158 4.05 -16.35 8.82
CA LEU A 158 4.50 -17.66 8.35
C LEU A 158 5.96 -17.68 7.86
N ALA A 159 6.72 -16.59 8.04
CA ALA A 159 8.11 -16.45 7.59
C ALA A 159 9.07 -16.50 8.78
#